data_AF-A0A7C1GKQ4-F1
#
_entry.id   AF-A0A7C1GKQ4-F1
#
_cell.length_a   1.000
_cell.length_b   1.000
_cell.length_c   1.000
_cell.angle_alpha   90.00
_cell.angle_beta   90.00
_cell.angle_gamma   90.00
#
_symmetry.space_group_name_H-M   'P 1'
#
loop_
_entity.id
_entity.type
_entity.pdbx_description
1 polymer ?
#
loop_
_entity_poly.entity_id
_entity_poly.type
_entity_poly.pdbx_seq_one_letter_code
_entity_poly.pdbx_strand_id
1 'polypeptide(L)'
;MTLNPSYRRLYSSPIKQNEGGRLERTRQALRKRVNIAVEAAGKILAGEITTREDLRKFLLESHIEAGIEPFLGTRLSKLYYSEAMVYVVAHHGLGLQEELDIFNDLFKQEKLFNNIITRYFENHDITTILEFSLSQTQGNLKKFLSYFIVLWLLGFLEEKELMLILHELSKNERITHIARGFMALVVAFKLAERLSSGQIQRKREKEIHKNQIAIELGDERSLPKDSLVWRIAVNFLEISESIANKALRPRPEELEAIALESPTWWYSFIISLNQLEQRLSELSSDHLREYSILEEMLRDHICILSRLVAFVLLSQYVHAGKSPKDLQDIVYRMENTGLPNLILDQEFSGWKIIYKRLAPFPMFEIRVESTNELIVVDVIFAREARLLGIDGLRKRIYTKLSENPDVRLRTRGIFLDEWLRLVSTVLAIKIAGESMGLKQPRPQAYLLKEIKIDNWNIKLRMIRNRKIAVYINHRLIGASLIYPNSEKTLQKVENLIKNSTPKEVKERYLDTIIQQVREIIKTQLTSN
;
A
#
# COMPACT_ATOMS: atom_id res chain seq x y z
N MET A 1 0.63 46.30 1.34
CA MET A 1 -0.74 46.44 1.87
C MET A 1 -0.85 45.60 3.13
N THR A 2 -1.36 46.20 4.20
CA THR A 2 -1.28 45.74 5.59
C THR A 2 -2.37 44.72 5.92
N LEU A 3 -1.95 43.57 6.46
CA LEU A 3 -2.79 42.48 6.98
C LEU A 3 -3.83 42.96 8.00
N ASN A 4 -4.99 42.31 7.98
CA ASN A 4 -6.13 42.54 8.88
C ASN A 4 -5.74 42.38 10.37
N PRO A 5 -6.00 43.38 11.24
CA PRO A 5 -5.53 43.42 12.64
C PRO A 5 -6.04 42.29 13.55
N SER A 6 -7.17 41.65 13.25
CA SER A 6 -7.72 40.53 14.04
C SER A 6 -6.87 39.25 13.96
N TYR A 7 -6.07 39.08 12.90
CA TYR A 7 -5.17 37.93 12.74
C TYR A 7 -3.78 38.14 13.36
N ARG A 8 -3.38 39.39 13.65
CA ARG A 8 -2.03 39.70 14.16
C ARG A 8 -1.78 39.21 15.59
N ARG A 9 -2.84 39.03 16.38
CA ARG A 9 -2.75 38.56 17.77
C ARG A 9 -2.70 37.03 17.92
N LEU A 10 -3.05 36.27 16.89
CA LEU A 10 -3.01 34.80 16.90
C LEU A 10 -1.70 34.21 16.35
N TYR A 11 -0.83 35.01 15.71
CA TYR A 11 0.38 34.53 15.05
C TYR A 11 1.68 35.24 15.46
N SER A 12 1.69 35.95 16.59
CA SER A 12 2.91 36.53 17.17
C SER A 12 3.31 35.78 18.43
N SER A 13 3.87 34.57 18.27
CA SER A 13 4.73 33.98 19.29
C SER A 13 5.92 33.29 18.62
N PRO A 14 7.15 33.45 19.13
CA PRO A 14 8.34 32.90 18.49
C PRO A 14 8.24 31.37 18.52
N ILE A 15 8.41 30.75 17.36
CA ILE A 15 8.61 29.32 17.17
C ILE A 15 9.60 28.83 18.25
N LYS A 16 9.07 28.23 19.33
CA LYS A 16 9.91 27.60 20.36
C LYS A 16 10.54 26.36 19.74
N GLN A 17 11.87 26.35 19.80
CA GLN A 17 12.83 25.48 19.12
C GLN A 17 12.80 23.98 19.50
N ASN A 18 11.64 23.37 19.81
CA ASN A 18 11.57 21.94 20.16
C ASN A 18 10.67 21.06 19.26
N GLU A 19 10.15 21.58 18.15
CA GLU A 19 9.43 20.80 17.12
C GLU A 19 10.25 20.55 15.83
N GLY A 20 11.57 20.78 15.85
CA GLY A 20 12.46 20.77 14.68
C GLY A 20 12.59 19.45 13.90
N GLY A 21 11.88 18.39 14.29
CA GLY A 21 11.90 17.09 13.62
C GLY A 21 10.70 16.78 12.71
N ARG A 22 9.62 17.56 12.75
CA ARG A 22 8.39 17.27 11.98
C ARG A 22 8.45 17.75 10.51
N LEU A 23 9.60 18.19 10.00
CA LEU A 23 9.56 19.35 9.10
C LEU A 23 9.88 19.16 7.61
N GLU A 24 10.56 18.12 7.12
CA GLU A 24 10.98 18.16 5.69
C GLU A 24 10.07 17.38 4.74
N ARG A 25 9.88 16.06 4.94
CA ARG A 25 9.12 15.23 4.00
C ARG A 25 7.64 15.57 3.94
N THR A 26 6.99 15.81 5.08
CA THR A 26 5.59 16.25 5.11
C THR A 26 5.43 17.58 4.38
N ARG A 27 6.35 18.53 4.58
CA ARG A 27 6.34 19.82 3.85
C ARG A 27 6.61 19.65 2.36
N GLN A 28 7.55 18.79 1.98
CA GLN A 28 7.83 18.51 0.57
C GLN A 28 6.63 17.85 -0.12
N ALA A 29 5.99 16.88 0.52
CA ALA A 29 4.77 16.23 0.06
C ALA A 29 3.60 17.21 -0.08
N LEU A 30 3.46 18.15 0.86
CA LEU A 30 2.47 19.22 0.80
C LEU A 30 2.80 20.22 -0.30
N ARG A 31 4.06 20.59 -0.51
CA ARG A 31 4.48 21.61 -1.47
C ARG A 31 3.99 21.31 -2.89
N LYS A 32 4.15 20.07 -3.37
CA LYS A 32 3.65 19.67 -4.70
C LYS A 32 2.13 19.83 -4.80
N ARG A 33 1.38 19.46 -3.75
CA ARG A 33 -0.09 19.55 -3.71
C ARG A 33 -0.60 20.98 -3.57
N VAL A 34 0.12 21.81 -2.80
CA VAL A 34 -0.15 23.25 -2.69
C VAL A 34 0.09 23.92 -4.04
N ASN A 35 1.15 23.56 -4.79
CA ASN A 35 1.37 24.09 -6.13
C ASN A 35 0.19 23.78 -7.08
N ILE A 36 -0.30 22.53 -7.07
CA ILE A 36 -1.50 22.14 -7.83
C ILE A 36 -2.72 22.96 -7.37
N ALA A 37 -2.87 23.18 -6.06
CA ALA A 37 -3.96 23.98 -5.52
C ALA A 37 -3.89 25.47 -5.92
N VAL A 38 -2.69 26.05 -5.97
CA VAL A 38 -2.44 27.41 -6.46
C VAL A 38 -2.76 27.51 -7.95
N GLU A 39 -2.35 26.53 -8.75
CA GLU A 39 -2.67 26.49 -10.17
C GLU A 39 -4.18 26.38 -10.42
N ALA A 40 -4.87 25.51 -9.66
CA ALA A 40 -6.33 25.41 -9.69
C ALA A 40 -6.99 26.76 -9.38
N ALA A 41 -6.52 27.46 -8.33
CA ALA A 41 -7.04 28.78 -7.97
C ALA A 41 -6.83 29.79 -9.11
N GLY A 42 -5.66 29.80 -9.76
CA GLY A 42 -5.40 30.64 -10.92
C GLY A 42 -6.37 30.37 -12.08
N LYS A 43 -6.64 29.10 -12.40
CA LYS A 43 -7.59 28.72 -13.45
C LYS A 43 -9.03 29.04 -13.11
N ILE A 44 -9.41 28.97 -11.83
CA ILE A 44 -10.72 29.42 -11.35
C ILE A 44 -10.86 30.92 -11.60
N LEU A 45 -9.88 31.73 -11.19
CA LEU A 45 -9.89 33.17 -11.39
C LEU A 45 -9.93 33.57 -12.88
N ALA A 46 -9.29 32.78 -13.75
CA ALA A 46 -9.33 32.96 -15.19
C ALA A 46 -10.68 32.55 -15.84
N GLY A 47 -11.58 31.91 -15.09
CA GLY A 47 -12.86 31.40 -15.60
C GLY A 47 -12.75 30.09 -16.39
N GLU A 48 -11.60 29.41 -16.35
CA GLU A 48 -11.39 28.11 -17.01
C GLU A 48 -12.04 26.95 -16.21
N ILE A 49 -12.10 27.09 -14.89
CA ILE A 49 -12.75 26.13 -13.99
C ILE A 49 -13.96 26.83 -13.38
N THR A 50 -15.16 26.40 -13.77
CA THR A 50 -16.41 27.03 -13.30
C THR A 50 -17.28 26.09 -12.47
N THR A 51 -17.16 24.78 -12.70
CA THR A 51 -17.94 23.75 -11.99
C THR A 51 -17.08 22.89 -11.06
N ARG A 52 -17.75 22.19 -10.14
CA ARG A 52 -17.07 21.28 -9.22
C ARG A 52 -16.49 20.07 -9.96
N GLU A 53 -17.15 19.64 -11.01
CA GLU A 53 -16.71 18.58 -11.90
C GLU A 53 -15.42 18.98 -12.65
N ASP A 54 -15.35 20.21 -13.16
CA ASP A 54 -14.13 20.74 -13.80
C ASP A 54 -12.95 20.74 -12.82
N LEU A 55 -13.19 21.21 -11.59
CA LEU A 55 -12.15 21.23 -10.55
C LEU A 55 -11.62 19.83 -10.24
N ARG A 56 -12.53 18.85 -10.11
CA ARG A 56 -12.14 17.45 -9.84
C ARG A 56 -11.32 16.88 -10.98
N LYS A 57 -11.73 17.11 -12.23
CA LYS A 57 -11.01 16.68 -13.42
C LYS A 57 -9.60 17.27 -13.43
N PHE A 58 -9.49 18.58 -13.29
CA PHE A 58 -8.20 19.28 -13.25
C PHE A 58 -7.29 18.72 -12.15
N LEU A 59 -7.79 18.66 -10.90
CA LEU A 59 -7.01 18.16 -9.77
C LEU A 59 -6.47 16.76 -10.05
N LEU A 60 -7.29 15.90 -10.62
CA LEU A 60 -6.93 14.52 -10.88
C LEU A 60 -5.84 14.40 -11.95
N GLU A 61 -5.99 15.11 -13.06
CA GLU A 61 -5.02 15.15 -14.16
C GLU A 61 -3.68 15.71 -13.67
N SER A 62 -3.69 16.86 -12.99
CA SER A 62 -2.46 17.48 -12.45
C SER A 62 -1.75 16.61 -11.42
N HIS A 63 -2.47 15.85 -10.58
CA HIS A 63 -1.86 14.90 -9.65
C HIS A 63 -1.17 13.75 -10.40
N ILE A 64 -1.81 13.20 -11.43
CA ILE A 64 -1.24 12.14 -12.27
C ILE A 64 0.03 12.63 -12.97
N GLU A 65 -0.03 13.81 -13.60
CA GLU A 65 1.10 14.41 -14.32
C GLU A 65 2.27 14.72 -13.39
N ALA A 66 1.99 15.16 -12.16
CA ALA A 66 3.01 15.38 -11.13
C ALA A 66 3.52 14.07 -10.49
N GLY A 67 2.97 12.91 -10.86
CA GLY A 67 3.36 11.61 -10.31
C GLY A 67 3.02 11.43 -8.82
N ILE A 68 2.04 12.17 -8.29
CA ILE A 68 1.65 12.14 -6.87
C ILE A 68 0.17 11.83 -6.69
N GLU A 69 -0.18 11.14 -5.60
CA GLU A 69 -1.60 10.85 -5.35
C GLU A 69 -2.34 12.05 -4.75
N PRO A 70 -3.64 12.22 -5.05
CA PRO A 70 -4.53 13.03 -4.22
C PRO A 70 -4.48 12.54 -2.77
N PHE A 71 -4.63 13.46 -1.82
CA PHE A 71 -4.28 13.30 -0.40
C PHE A 71 -4.48 11.90 0.22
N LEU A 72 -5.67 11.30 0.10
CA LEU A 72 -5.97 9.94 0.56
C LEU A 72 -6.43 9.00 -0.57
N GLY A 73 -6.31 9.39 -1.83
CA GLY A 73 -6.75 8.63 -2.99
C GLY A 73 -7.86 9.31 -3.80
N THR A 74 -8.41 8.60 -4.77
CA THR A 74 -9.19 9.17 -5.90
C THR A 74 -10.70 9.07 -5.79
N ARG A 75 -11.26 8.27 -4.87
CA ARG A 75 -12.71 8.24 -4.65
C ARG A 75 -13.21 9.64 -4.31
N LEU A 76 -14.43 10.01 -4.71
CA LEU A 76 -15.00 11.34 -4.46
C LEU A 76 -14.86 11.81 -3.01
N SER A 77 -15.11 10.92 -2.04
CA SER A 77 -14.96 11.23 -0.62
C SER A 77 -13.52 11.54 -0.18
N LYS A 78 -12.52 11.04 -0.91
CA LYS A 78 -11.09 11.24 -0.65
C LYS A 78 -10.51 12.38 -1.52
N LEU A 79 -11.03 12.57 -2.73
CA LEU A 79 -10.67 13.70 -3.59
C LEU A 79 -11.09 15.04 -2.99
N TYR A 80 -12.16 15.05 -2.19
CA TYR A 80 -12.60 16.23 -1.43
C TYR A 80 -11.50 16.90 -0.61
N TYR A 81 -10.51 16.15 -0.07
CA TYR A 81 -9.38 16.77 0.63
C TYR A 81 -8.58 17.72 -0.28
N SER A 82 -8.43 17.36 -1.55
CA SER A 82 -7.75 18.20 -2.55
C SER A 82 -8.64 19.38 -2.95
N GLU A 83 -9.95 19.17 -3.09
CA GLU A 83 -10.91 20.26 -3.35
C GLU A 83 -10.90 21.29 -2.20
N ALA A 84 -10.95 20.82 -0.95
CA ALA A 84 -10.86 21.67 0.24
C ALA A 84 -9.50 22.37 0.36
N MET A 85 -8.40 21.72 -0.07
CA MET A 85 -7.07 22.33 -0.11
C MET A 85 -7.02 23.52 -1.06
N VAL A 86 -7.68 23.45 -2.22
CA VAL A 86 -7.79 24.60 -3.15
C VAL A 86 -8.43 25.79 -2.45
N TYR A 87 -9.56 25.58 -1.79
CA TYR A 87 -10.23 26.65 -1.05
C TYR A 87 -9.35 27.21 0.07
N VAL A 88 -8.76 26.35 0.91
CA VAL A 88 -7.93 26.79 2.05
C VAL A 88 -6.70 27.56 1.57
N VAL A 89 -6.03 27.09 0.50
CA VAL A 89 -4.86 27.78 -0.07
C VAL A 89 -5.27 29.12 -0.66
N ALA A 90 -6.37 29.20 -1.42
CA ALA A 90 -6.83 30.47 -1.99
C ALA A 90 -7.29 31.46 -0.90
N HIS A 91 -8.09 31.01 0.05
CA HIS A 91 -8.65 31.86 1.11
C HIS A 91 -7.60 32.25 2.16
N HIS A 92 -6.92 31.28 2.77
CA HIS A 92 -6.00 31.54 3.90
C HIS A 92 -4.55 31.75 3.45
N GLY A 93 -4.12 31.13 2.36
CA GLY A 93 -2.76 31.24 1.84
C GLY A 93 -2.53 32.44 0.92
N LEU A 94 -3.45 32.70 -0.01
CA LEU A 94 -3.34 33.75 -1.02
C LEU A 94 -4.16 35.02 -0.69
N GLY A 95 -5.09 34.94 0.27
CA GLY A 95 -5.92 36.08 0.67
C GLY A 95 -6.96 36.48 -0.38
N LEU A 96 -7.50 35.52 -1.13
CA LEU A 96 -8.44 35.74 -2.23
C LEU A 96 -9.91 35.65 -1.79
N GLN A 97 -10.26 36.18 -0.61
CA GLN A 97 -11.59 35.96 -0.05
C GLN A 97 -12.69 36.58 -0.92
N GLU A 98 -12.50 37.82 -1.37
CA GLU A 98 -13.47 38.56 -2.16
C GLU A 98 -13.61 37.97 -3.58
N GLU A 99 -12.50 37.54 -4.18
CA GLU A 99 -12.50 36.95 -5.52
C GLU A 99 -13.18 35.57 -5.53
N LEU A 100 -13.03 34.80 -4.44
CA LEU A 100 -13.74 33.53 -4.26
C LEU A 100 -15.26 33.73 -4.11
N ASP A 101 -15.75 34.92 -3.75
CA ASP A 101 -17.19 35.24 -3.69
C ASP A 101 -17.87 35.25 -5.05
N ILE A 102 -17.11 35.47 -6.13
CA ILE A 102 -17.60 35.34 -7.51
C ILE A 102 -17.98 33.88 -7.83
N PHE A 103 -17.30 32.92 -7.20
CA PHE A 103 -17.49 31.47 -7.42
C PHE A 103 -18.27 30.81 -6.28
N ASN A 104 -19.28 31.50 -5.76
CA ASN A 104 -20.05 31.06 -4.59
C ASN A 104 -20.58 29.63 -4.67
N ASP A 105 -21.01 29.19 -5.85
CA ASP A 105 -21.52 27.83 -6.04
C ASP A 105 -20.41 26.76 -6.00
N LEU A 106 -19.19 27.10 -6.42
CA LEU A 106 -18.06 26.16 -6.46
C LEU A 106 -17.61 25.76 -5.05
N PHE A 107 -17.58 26.70 -4.10
CA PHE A 107 -17.06 26.51 -2.74
C PHE A 107 -18.09 26.74 -1.63
N LYS A 108 -19.38 26.58 -1.94
CA LYS A 108 -20.48 26.81 -0.98
C LYS A 108 -20.31 26.06 0.34
N GLN A 109 -19.83 24.81 0.29
CA GLN A 109 -19.62 23.99 1.49
C GLN A 109 -18.42 24.47 2.30
N GLU A 110 -17.29 24.72 1.65
CA GLU A 110 -16.07 25.19 2.29
C GLU A 110 -16.26 26.56 2.95
N LYS A 111 -17.03 27.47 2.34
CA LYS A 111 -17.41 28.75 2.94
C LYS A 111 -18.23 28.59 4.20
N LEU A 112 -19.26 27.73 4.16
CA LEU A 112 -20.07 27.42 5.33
C LEU A 112 -19.19 26.86 6.46
N PHE A 113 -18.32 25.90 6.16
CA PHE A 113 -17.41 25.30 7.13
C PHE A 113 -16.45 26.34 7.71
N ASN A 114 -15.87 27.19 6.86
CA ASN A 114 -14.98 28.26 7.28
C ASN A 114 -15.67 29.23 8.23
N ASN A 115 -16.91 29.64 7.95
CA ASN A 115 -17.67 30.54 8.83
C ASN A 115 -17.95 29.93 10.21
N ILE A 116 -18.28 28.65 10.27
CA ILE A 116 -18.48 27.93 11.53
C ILE A 116 -17.17 27.87 12.33
N ILE A 117 -16.05 27.61 11.65
CA ILE A 117 -14.73 27.53 12.27
C ILE A 117 -14.26 28.90 12.77
N THR A 118 -14.46 29.97 11.99
CA THR A 118 -14.15 31.34 12.40
C THR A 118 -14.92 31.73 13.66
N ARG A 119 -16.22 31.44 13.74
CA ARG A 119 -17.04 31.69 14.94
C ARG A 119 -16.54 30.92 16.16
N TYR A 120 -16.13 29.66 15.97
CA TYR A 120 -15.50 28.88 17.02
C TYR A 120 -14.22 29.55 17.54
N PHE A 121 -13.35 30.01 16.65
CA PHE A 121 -12.11 30.69 17.06
C PHE A 121 -12.32 32.08 17.66
N GLU A 122 -13.32 32.83 17.21
CA GLU A 122 -13.65 34.15 17.78
C GLU A 122 -14.19 34.02 19.21
N ASN A 123 -15.07 33.04 19.46
CA ASN A 123 -15.78 32.91 20.73
C ASN A 123 -15.19 31.83 21.65
N HIS A 124 -14.27 31.00 21.15
CA HIS A 124 -13.74 29.80 21.82
C HIS A 124 -14.86 28.85 22.30
N ASP A 125 -15.98 28.86 21.57
CA ASP A 125 -17.19 28.14 21.93
C ASP A 125 -17.32 26.84 21.13
N ILE A 126 -17.00 25.72 21.78
CA ILE A 126 -17.09 24.39 21.18
C ILE A 126 -18.53 23.98 20.85
N THR A 127 -19.54 24.60 21.49
CA THR A 127 -20.95 24.24 21.24
C THR A 127 -21.35 24.56 19.81
N THR A 128 -20.83 25.65 19.23
CA THR A 128 -20.96 25.98 17.80
C THR A 128 -20.54 24.82 16.88
N ILE A 129 -19.42 24.15 17.17
CA ILE A 129 -18.93 23.00 16.38
C ILE A 129 -19.82 21.76 16.60
N LEU A 130 -20.22 21.52 17.85
CA LEU A 130 -21.06 20.38 18.22
C LEU A 130 -22.44 20.46 17.57
N GLU A 131 -23.13 21.59 17.71
CA GLU A 131 -24.46 21.82 17.15
C GLU A 131 -24.45 21.69 15.63
N PHE A 132 -23.47 22.33 14.97
CA PHE A 132 -23.29 22.18 13.53
C PHE A 132 -23.10 20.71 13.18
N SER A 133 -22.17 20.01 13.83
CA SER A 133 -21.85 18.61 13.53
C SER A 133 -23.04 17.66 13.72
N LEU A 134 -23.87 17.88 14.75
CA LEU A 134 -25.05 17.07 15.04
C LEU A 134 -26.23 17.33 14.10
N SER A 135 -26.28 18.51 13.50
CA SER A 135 -27.28 18.86 12.47
C SER A 135 -26.96 18.26 11.09
N GLN A 136 -25.72 17.83 10.85
CA GLN A 136 -25.28 17.37 9.54
C GLN A 136 -25.61 15.89 9.28
N THR A 137 -25.73 15.56 7.99
CA THR A 137 -25.66 14.16 7.53
C THR A 137 -24.24 13.61 7.74
N GLN A 138 -24.09 12.28 7.83
CA GLN A 138 -22.75 11.67 7.98
C GLN A 138 -21.80 12.06 6.84
N GLY A 139 -22.30 12.23 5.62
CA GLY A 139 -21.51 12.65 4.47
C GLY A 139 -20.98 14.07 4.61
N ASN A 140 -21.84 15.02 4.99
CA ASN A 140 -21.44 16.41 5.21
C ASN A 140 -20.52 16.56 6.43
N LEU A 141 -20.76 15.80 7.50
CA LEU A 141 -19.87 15.78 8.66
C LEU A 141 -18.46 15.29 8.29
N LYS A 142 -18.35 14.24 7.48
CA LYS A 142 -17.04 13.77 6.98
C LYS A 142 -16.32 14.84 6.16
N LYS A 143 -17.04 15.59 5.31
CA LYS A 143 -16.46 16.72 4.57
C LYS A 143 -16.00 17.84 5.50
N PHE A 144 -16.81 18.19 6.49
CA PHE A 144 -16.47 19.19 7.50
C PHE A 144 -15.20 18.82 8.27
N LEU A 145 -15.09 17.58 8.75
CA LEU A 145 -13.88 17.09 9.42
C LEU A 145 -12.68 16.96 8.47
N SER A 146 -12.90 16.65 7.18
CA SER A 146 -11.83 16.66 6.17
C SER A 146 -11.27 18.07 5.98
N TYR A 147 -12.12 19.10 6.05
CA TYR A 147 -11.69 20.49 6.00
C TYR A 147 -10.79 20.86 7.21
N PHE A 148 -11.14 20.43 8.42
CA PHE A 148 -10.27 20.57 9.60
C PHE A 148 -8.91 19.89 9.43
N ILE A 149 -8.89 18.67 8.87
CA ILE A 149 -7.63 17.97 8.59
C ILE A 149 -6.77 18.77 7.61
N VAL A 150 -7.35 19.32 6.55
CA VAL A 150 -6.64 20.16 5.58
C VAL A 150 -6.05 21.40 6.24
N LEU A 151 -6.81 22.11 7.10
CA LEU A 151 -6.30 23.25 7.87
C LEU A 151 -5.10 22.86 8.73
N TRP A 152 -5.20 21.73 9.45
CA TRP A 152 -4.13 21.23 10.32
C TRP A 152 -2.85 20.91 9.54
N LEU A 153 -2.98 20.21 8.41
CA LEU A 153 -1.83 19.83 7.59
C LEU A 153 -1.11 21.02 6.98
N LEU A 154 -1.88 22.04 6.58
CA LEU A 154 -1.33 23.28 6.03
C LEU A 154 -0.81 24.23 7.12
N GLY A 155 -1.01 23.90 8.40
CA GLY A 155 -0.53 24.68 9.55
C GLY A 155 -1.43 25.86 9.94
N PHE A 156 -2.68 25.91 9.44
CA PHE A 156 -3.67 26.91 9.82
C PHE A 156 -4.46 26.53 11.09
N LEU A 157 -4.32 25.30 11.57
CA LEU A 157 -4.95 24.78 12.80
C LEU A 157 -3.92 24.01 13.63
N GLU A 158 -3.84 24.27 14.93
CA GLU A 158 -2.92 23.54 15.80
C GLU A 158 -3.42 22.11 16.06
N GLU A 159 -2.48 21.16 16.24
CA GLU A 159 -2.82 19.77 16.55
C GLU A 159 -3.63 19.64 17.84
N LYS A 160 -3.30 20.45 18.86
CA LYS A 160 -4.01 20.44 20.15
C LYS A 160 -5.47 20.82 20.01
N GLU A 161 -5.76 21.85 19.21
CA GLU A 161 -7.11 22.34 18.94
C GLU A 161 -7.91 21.31 18.14
N LEU A 162 -7.31 20.75 17.08
CA LEU A 162 -7.92 19.67 16.30
C LEU A 162 -8.31 18.49 17.20
N MET A 163 -7.40 18.04 18.06
CA MET A 163 -7.66 16.92 18.95
C MET A 163 -8.72 17.22 20.00
N LEU A 164 -8.75 18.45 20.54
CA LEU A 164 -9.81 18.89 21.44
C LEU A 164 -11.17 18.80 20.76
N ILE A 165 -11.30 19.33 19.55
CA ILE A 165 -12.54 19.29 18.77
C ILE A 165 -12.98 17.84 18.53
N LEU A 166 -12.06 17.00 18.04
CA LEU A 166 -12.37 15.59 17.78
C LEU A 166 -12.77 14.86 19.07
N HIS A 167 -12.12 15.17 20.20
CA HIS A 167 -12.42 14.56 21.49
C HIS A 167 -13.83 14.90 21.96
N GLU A 168 -14.23 16.17 21.90
CA GLU A 168 -15.59 16.58 22.24
C GLU A 168 -16.64 15.94 21.33
N LEU A 169 -16.39 15.88 20.01
CA LEU A 169 -17.27 15.18 19.08
C LEU A 169 -17.36 13.68 19.39
N SER A 170 -16.27 13.06 19.85
CA SER A 170 -16.22 11.63 20.14
C SER A 170 -17.07 11.20 21.34
N LYS A 171 -17.43 12.15 22.23
CA LYS A 171 -18.29 11.90 23.40
C LYS A 171 -19.75 11.66 23.00
N ASN A 172 -20.17 12.13 21.83
CA ASN A 172 -21.53 11.92 21.35
C ASN A 172 -21.66 10.61 20.57
N GLU A 173 -22.52 9.70 21.03
CA GLU A 173 -22.68 8.36 20.46
C GLU A 173 -23.07 8.35 18.97
N ARG A 174 -23.82 9.36 18.50
CA ARG A 174 -24.28 9.43 17.11
C ARG A 174 -23.12 9.62 16.13
N ILE A 175 -22.10 10.36 16.53
CA ILE A 175 -20.98 10.78 15.67
C ILE A 175 -19.62 10.25 16.14
N THR A 176 -19.57 9.53 17.26
CA THR A 176 -18.33 8.99 17.86
C THR A 176 -17.48 8.20 16.87
N HIS A 177 -18.10 7.33 16.07
CA HIS A 177 -17.40 6.49 15.09
C HIS A 177 -16.74 7.31 13.97
N ILE A 178 -17.34 8.45 13.59
CA ILE A 178 -16.77 9.37 12.60
C ILE A 178 -15.60 10.11 13.24
N ALA A 179 -15.80 10.73 14.42
CA ALA A 179 -14.76 11.47 15.13
C ALA A 179 -13.51 10.60 15.39
N ARG A 180 -13.71 9.37 15.89
CA ARG A 180 -12.63 8.38 16.08
C ARG A 180 -11.94 7.99 14.78
N GLY A 181 -12.66 7.92 13.66
CA GLY A 181 -12.07 7.69 12.34
C GLY A 181 -11.09 8.79 11.95
N PHE A 182 -11.42 10.04 12.26
CA PHE A 182 -10.53 11.20 12.03
C PHE A 182 -9.38 11.26 13.02
N MET A 183 -9.57 10.89 14.29
CA MET A 183 -8.45 10.73 15.23
C MET A 183 -7.48 9.64 14.76
N ALA A 184 -7.99 8.49 14.32
CA ALA A 184 -7.17 7.42 13.77
C ALA A 184 -6.39 7.89 12.53
N LEU A 185 -6.97 8.78 11.73
CA LEU A 185 -6.27 9.43 10.62
C LEU A 185 -5.09 10.29 11.10
N VAL A 186 -5.28 11.11 12.14
CA VAL A 186 -4.18 11.89 12.76
C VAL A 186 -3.08 10.97 13.30
N VAL A 187 -3.45 9.89 14.00
CA VAL A 187 -2.50 8.86 14.46
C VAL A 187 -1.75 8.25 13.28
N ALA A 188 -2.43 7.98 12.17
CA ALA A 188 -1.80 7.40 10.98
C ALA A 188 -0.77 8.34 10.34
N PHE A 189 -1.04 9.65 10.27
CA PHE A 189 -0.07 10.65 9.83
C PHE A 189 1.17 10.67 10.72
N LYS A 190 0.99 10.76 12.03
CA LYS A 190 2.13 10.77 12.97
C LYS A 190 2.94 9.47 12.88
N LEU A 191 2.28 8.32 12.71
CA LEU A 191 2.97 7.04 12.57
C LEU A 191 3.75 6.96 11.24
N ALA A 192 3.19 7.48 10.15
CA ALA A 192 3.87 7.58 8.85
C ALA A 192 5.08 8.54 8.91
N GLU A 193 4.97 9.65 9.64
CA GLU A 193 6.10 10.56 9.90
C GLU A 193 7.23 9.86 10.66
N ARG A 194 6.91 9.09 11.73
CA ARG A 194 7.90 8.29 12.49
C ARG A 194 8.52 7.17 11.66
N LEU A 195 7.77 6.60 10.70
CA LEU A 195 8.34 5.69 9.70
C LEU A 195 9.32 6.41 8.77
N SER A 196 8.96 7.61 8.31
CA SER A 196 9.78 8.41 7.38
C SER A 196 11.13 8.82 7.97
N SER A 197 11.16 9.10 9.29
CA SER A 197 12.37 9.48 10.02
C SER A 197 13.21 8.28 10.50
N GLY A 198 12.77 7.05 10.22
CA GLY A 198 13.48 5.83 10.61
C GLY A 198 13.35 5.44 12.08
N GLN A 199 12.48 6.12 12.84
CA GLN A 199 12.17 5.76 14.24
C GLN A 199 11.43 4.42 14.33
N ILE A 200 10.71 4.04 13.28
CA ILE A 200 10.02 2.76 13.16
C ILE A 200 10.62 1.98 12.01
N GLN A 201 11.18 0.81 12.29
CA GLN A 201 11.79 -0.06 11.28
C GLN A 201 11.16 -1.45 11.24
N ARG A 202 10.49 -1.85 12.34
CA ARG A 202 9.94 -3.20 12.51
C ARG A 202 8.52 -3.17 13.04
N LYS A 203 7.80 -4.26 12.79
CA LYS A 203 6.41 -4.44 13.26
C LYS A 203 6.25 -4.20 14.77
N ARG A 204 7.20 -4.67 15.60
CA ARG A 204 7.10 -4.51 17.05
C ARG A 204 7.16 -3.04 17.49
N GLU A 205 8.10 -2.29 16.94
CA GLU A 205 8.25 -0.85 17.19
C GLU A 205 6.99 -0.10 16.74
N LYS A 206 6.46 -0.46 15.55
CA LYS A 206 5.21 0.11 15.04
C LYS A 206 4.06 -0.02 16.04
N GLU A 207 3.81 -1.20 16.60
CA GLU A 207 2.70 -1.37 17.57
C GLU A 207 2.92 -0.53 18.85
N ILE A 208 4.17 -0.40 19.32
CA ILE A 208 4.50 0.41 20.50
C ILE A 208 4.20 1.88 20.21
N HIS A 209 4.75 2.44 19.13
CA HIS A 209 4.53 3.84 18.77
C HIS A 209 3.06 4.14 18.45
N LYS A 210 2.35 3.20 17.82
CA LYS A 210 0.93 3.34 17.51
C LYS A 210 0.09 3.51 18.78
N ASN A 211 0.32 2.68 19.79
CA ASN A 211 -0.37 2.81 21.08
C ASN A 211 0.06 4.07 21.82
N GLN A 212 1.36 4.39 21.82
CA GLN A 212 1.87 5.59 22.47
C GLN A 212 1.24 6.87 21.89
N ILE A 213 1.16 7.00 20.56
CA ILE A 213 0.55 8.16 19.91
C ILE A 213 -0.94 8.26 20.25
N ALA A 214 -1.67 7.13 20.26
CA ALA A 214 -3.08 7.13 20.60
C ALA A 214 -3.34 7.61 22.05
N ILE A 215 -2.47 7.20 22.99
CA ILE A 215 -2.49 7.69 24.38
C ILE A 215 -2.17 9.19 24.44
N GLU A 216 -1.10 9.64 23.77
CA GLU A 216 -0.68 11.05 23.73
C GLU A 216 -1.79 11.97 23.19
N LEU A 217 -2.61 11.47 22.25
CA LEU A 217 -3.71 12.19 21.63
C LEU A 217 -5.05 12.05 22.38
N GLY A 218 -5.10 11.29 23.48
CA GLY A 218 -6.27 11.22 24.36
C GLY A 218 -7.38 10.24 23.94
N ASP A 219 -7.13 9.30 23.02
CA ASP A 219 -8.05 8.19 22.74
C ASP A 219 -7.33 6.91 22.31
N GLU A 220 -7.15 5.98 23.26
CA GLU A 220 -6.53 4.67 23.05
C GLU A 220 -7.30 3.77 22.06
N ARG A 221 -8.59 4.05 21.81
CA ARG A 221 -9.43 3.26 20.90
C ARG A 221 -9.26 3.68 19.44
N SER A 222 -8.68 4.84 19.18
CA SER A 222 -8.53 5.42 17.84
C SER A 222 -7.27 4.91 17.12
N LEU A 223 -7.18 3.59 16.99
CA LEU A 223 -6.03 2.91 16.38
C LEU A 223 -6.23 2.73 14.87
N PRO A 224 -5.34 3.27 14.01
CA PRO A 224 -5.48 3.13 12.56
C PRO A 224 -5.21 1.72 12.06
N LYS A 225 -5.74 1.37 10.89
CA LYS A 225 -5.34 0.15 10.16
C LYS A 225 -3.95 0.33 9.54
N ASP A 226 -3.17 -0.76 9.44
CA ASP A 226 -1.85 -0.74 8.80
C ASP A 226 -1.91 -0.23 7.36
N SER A 227 -3.00 -0.53 6.63
CA SER A 227 -3.27 -0.07 5.27
C SER A 227 -3.42 1.45 5.16
N LEU A 228 -4.07 2.10 6.12
CA LEU A 228 -4.18 3.57 6.14
C LEU A 228 -2.81 4.22 6.32
N VAL A 229 -2.03 3.71 7.28
CA VAL A 229 -0.67 4.19 7.53
C VAL A 229 0.20 3.94 6.30
N TRP A 230 0.04 2.79 5.65
CA TRP A 230 0.79 2.42 4.46
C TRP A 230 0.53 3.39 3.31
N ARG A 231 -0.76 3.70 3.05
CA ARG A 231 -1.14 4.67 2.02
C ARG A 231 -0.51 6.04 2.29
N ILE A 232 -0.58 6.54 3.52
CA ILE A 232 0.03 7.83 3.86
C ILE A 232 1.57 7.77 3.70
N ALA A 233 2.19 6.71 4.20
CA ALA A 233 3.65 6.53 4.10
C ALA A 233 4.13 6.49 2.65
N VAL A 234 3.54 5.63 1.81
CA VAL A 234 4.00 5.39 0.45
C VAL A 234 3.47 6.43 -0.53
N ASN A 235 2.18 6.72 -0.50
CA ASN A 235 1.54 7.53 -1.55
C ASN A 235 1.55 9.03 -1.24
N PHE A 236 1.50 9.39 0.04
CA PHE A 236 1.54 10.79 0.46
C PHE A 236 2.97 11.26 0.75
N LEU A 237 3.71 10.55 1.61
CA LEU A 237 5.08 10.90 2.03
C LEU A 237 6.19 10.33 1.13
N GLU A 238 5.84 9.63 0.06
CA GLU A 238 6.79 9.06 -0.93
C GLU A 238 7.88 8.20 -0.27
N ILE A 239 7.52 7.43 0.77
CA ILE A 239 8.41 6.46 1.42
C ILE A 239 8.48 5.21 0.57
N SER A 240 9.69 4.66 0.38
CA SER A 240 9.85 3.41 -0.36
C SER A 240 9.03 2.27 0.26
N GLU A 241 8.39 1.47 -0.58
CA GLU A 241 7.59 0.31 -0.16
C GLU A 241 8.41 -0.68 0.69
N SER A 242 9.72 -0.83 0.41
CA SER A 242 10.61 -1.68 1.21
C SER A 242 10.60 -1.32 2.70
N ILE A 243 10.64 -0.02 3.02
CA ILE A 243 10.65 0.47 4.40
C ILE A 243 9.26 0.28 5.01
N ALA A 244 8.21 0.71 4.31
CA ALA A 244 6.84 0.59 4.77
C ALA A 244 6.47 -0.88 5.04
N ASN A 245 6.72 -1.80 4.10
CA ASN A 245 6.36 -3.22 4.16
C ASN A 245 7.09 -4.01 5.27
N LYS A 246 8.25 -3.54 5.71
CA LYS A 246 8.98 -4.16 6.84
C LYS A 246 8.23 -3.96 8.16
N ALA A 247 7.63 -2.78 8.35
CA ALA A 247 6.94 -2.40 9.56
C ALA A 247 5.42 -2.63 9.48
N LEU A 248 4.81 -2.10 8.42
CA LEU A 248 3.40 -2.20 8.09
C LEU A 248 3.21 -3.48 7.27
N ARG A 249 2.39 -4.41 7.76
CA ARG A 249 2.05 -5.63 7.02
C ARG A 249 0.56 -5.59 6.70
N PRO A 250 0.14 -4.70 5.77
CA PRO A 250 -1.26 -4.61 5.40
C PRO A 250 -1.76 -5.96 4.91
N ARG A 251 -3.06 -6.22 5.10
CA ARG A 251 -3.66 -7.44 4.56
C ARG A 251 -3.61 -7.40 3.03
N PRO A 252 -3.44 -8.54 2.35
CA PRO A 252 -3.36 -8.59 0.89
C PRO A 252 -4.49 -7.82 0.20
N GLU A 253 -5.73 -8.01 0.67
CA GLU A 253 -6.93 -7.43 0.08
C GLU A 253 -6.99 -5.91 0.29
N GLU A 254 -6.44 -5.42 1.41
CA GLU A 254 -6.36 -3.98 1.68
C GLU A 254 -5.28 -3.29 0.83
N LEU A 255 -4.14 -3.95 0.62
CA LEU A 255 -3.09 -3.44 -0.27
C LEU A 255 -3.56 -3.43 -1.72
N GLU A 256 -4.24 -4.49 -2.16
CA GLU A 256 -4.86 -4.58 -3.49
C GLU A 256 -5.86 -3.44 -3.69
N ALA A 257 -6.78 -3.21 -2.76
CA ALA A 257 -7.71 -2.08 -2.83
C ALA A 257 -6.99 -0.71 -2.87
N ILE A 258 -5.86 -0.58 -2.16
CA ILE A 258 -5.08 0.66 -2.22
C ILE A 258 -4.49 0.88 -3.62
N ALA A 259 -3.92 -0.18 -4.20
CA ALA A 259 -3.29 -0.18 -5.51
C ALA A 259 -4.26 0.13 -6.64
N LEU A 260 -5.45 -0.45 -6.58
CA LEU A 260 -6.51 -0.26 -7.57
C LEU A 260 -7.09 1.15 -7.56
N GLU A 261 -6.91 1.91 -6.48
CA GLU A 261 -7.32 3.32 -6.42
C GLU A 261 -6.22 4.30 -6.81
N SER A 262 -4.99 3.82 -7.07
CA SER A 262 -3.79 4.63 -7.24
C SER A 262 -3.53 5.00 -8.71
N PRO A 263 -4.04 6.12 -9.25
CA PRO A 263 -3.90 6.40 -10.67
C PRO A 263 -2.45 6.65 -11.05
N THR A 264 -1.63 7.17 -10.13
CA THR A 264 -0.21 7.37 -10.36
C THR A 264 0.48 6.06 -10.67
N TRP A 265 0.14 4.95 -10.02
CA TRP A 265 0.77 3.68 -10.34
C TRP A 265 0.40 3.20 -11.74
N TRP A 266 -0.84 3.38 -12.17
CA TRP A 266 -1.27 2.91 -13.49
C TRP A 266 -0.77 3.84 -14.60
N TYR A 267 -1.03 5.15 -14.51
CA TYR A 267 -0.69 6.10 -15.56
C TYR A 267 0.82 6.45 -15.63
N SER A 268 1.60 6.33 -14.54
CA SER A 268 3.05 6.56 -14.62
C SER A 268 3.82 5.42 -15.28
N PHE A 269 3.31 4.19 -15.17
CA PHE A 269 4.02 3.00 -15.61
C PHE A 269 3.48 2.44 -16.92
N ILE A 270 2.16 2.38 -17.08
CA ILE A 270 1.53 1.76 -18.24
C ILE A 270 1.53 2.74 -19.40
N ILE A 271 0.77 3.84 -19.29
CA ILE A 271 0.65 4.88 -20.31
C ILE A 271 0.24 6.20 -19.66
N SER A 272 0.89 7.31 -20.05
CA SER A 272 0.49 8.64 -19.54
C SER A 272 -0.86 9.08 -20.12
N LEU A 273 -1.51 10.06 -19.49
CA LEU A 273 -2.78 10.60 -19.98
C LEU A 273 -2.67 11.14 -21.41
N ASN A 274 -1.65 11.97 -21.68
CA ASN A 274 -1.43 12.54 -23.01
C ASN A 274 -1.18 11.46 -24.07
N GLN A 275 -0.41 10.42 -23.73
CA GLN A 275 -0.22 9.28 -24.63
C GLN A 275 -1.54 8.52 -24.86
N LEU A 276 -2.35 8.33 -23.82
CA LEU A 276 -3.66 7.67 -23.96
C LEU A 276 -4.56 8.47 -24.90
N GLU A 277 -4.69 9.78 -24.73
CA GLU A 277 -5.51 10.62 -25.63
C GLU A 277 -5.01 10.55 -27.07
N GLN A 278 -3.69 10.64 -27.27
CA GLN A 278 -3.09 10.49 -28.60
C GLN A 278 -3.46 9.13 -29.21
N ARG A 279 -3.29 8.04 -28.47
CA ARG A 279 -3.63 6.69 -28.95
C ARG A 279 -5.11 6.53 -29.26
N LEU A 280 -5.99 7.09 -28.44
CA LEU A 280 -7.43 7.06 -28.70
C LEU A 280 -7.76 7.82 -29.99
N SER A 281 -7.12 8.96 -30.26
CA SER A 281 -7.34 9.71 -31.51
C SER A 281 -6.88 8.98 -32.77
N GLU A 282 -5.97 8.01 -32.63
CA GLU A 282 -5.46 7.16 -33.72
C GLU A 282 -6.41 5.97 -34.03
N LEU A 283 -7.41 5.71 -33.19
CA LEU A 283 -8.36 4.61 -33.40
C LEU A 283 -9.39 4.95 -34.49
N SER A 284 -9.79 3.94 -35.26
CA SER A 284 -10.92 4.07 -36.20
C SER A 284 -12.24 4.29 -35.44
N SER A 285 -13.25 4.83 -36.14
CA SER A 285 -14.58 5.08 -35.58
C SER A 285 -15.21 3.88 -34.87
N ASP A 286 -15.04 2.67 -35.42
CA ASP A 286 -15.64 1.45 -34.87
C ASP A 286 -14.97 1.06 -33.54
N HIS A 287 -13.64 1.03 -33.50
CA HIS A 287 -12.86 0.80 -32.28
C HIS A 287 -13.09 1.87 -31.20
N LEU A 288 -13.27 3.13 -31.58
CA LEU A 288 -13.63 4.20 -30.64
C LEU A 288 -14.99 3.95 -30.00
N ARG A 289 -15.97 3.49 -30.79
CA ARG A 289 -17.29 3.12 -30.27
C ARG A 289 -17.21 1.95 -29.29
N GLU A 290 -16.44 0.92 -29.62
CA GLU A 290 -16.22 -0.23 -28.74
C GLU A 290 -15.50 0.16 -27.44
N TYR A 291 -14.47 1.01 -27.54
CA TYR A 291 -13.80 1.61 -26.40
C TYR A 291 -14.77 2.31 -25.46
N SER A 292 -15.62 3.20 -25.98
CA SER A 292 -16.57 3.97 -25.18
C SER A 292 -17.54 3.07 -24.41
N ILE A 293 -18.05 2.02 -25.06
CA ILE A 293 -18.94 1.05 -24.41
C ILE A 293 -18.20 0.33 -23.28
N LEU A 294 -17.01 -0.20 -23.55
CA LEU A 294 -16.23 -0.93 -22.54
C LEU A 294 -15.84 -0.02 -21.37
N GLU A 295 -15.41 1.20 -21.65
CA GLU A 295 -15.02 2.17 -20.63
C GLU A 295 -16.21 2.54 -19.74
N GLU A 296 -17.38 2.81 -20.32
CA GLU A 296 -18.61 3.10 -19.58
C GLU A 296 -18.95 1.95 -18.64
N MET A 297 -18.91 0.70 -19.13
CA MET A 297 -19.18 -0.47 -18.31
C MET A 297 -18.15 -0.67 -17.19
N LEU A 298 -16.87 -0.35 -17.41
CA LEU A 298 -15.82 -0.49 -16.40
C LEU A 298 -15.86 0.64 -15.35
N ARG A 299 -16.40 1.79 -15.70
CA ARG A 299 -16.38 3.02 -14.88
C ARG A 299 -16.97 2.82 -13.49
N ASP A 300 -18.04 2.05 -13.38
CA ASP A 300 -18.73 1.80 -12.12
C ASP A 300 -17.92 0.93 -11.14
N HIS A 301 -16.93 0.19 -11.64
CA HIS A 301 -16.16 -0.76 -10.84
C HIS A 301 -14.74 -0.26 -10.52
N ILE A 302 -14.09 0.40 -11.47
CA ILE A 302 -12.68 0.80 -11.36
C ILE A 302 -12.44 2.30 -11.60
N CYS A 303 -13.52 3.09 -11.67
CA CYS A 303 -13.54 4.55 -11.78
C CYS A 303 -12.45 5.08 -12.74
N ILE A 304 -11.43 5.76 -12.20
CA ILE A 304 -10.38 6.44 -12.95
C ILE A 304 -9.53 5.52 -13.85
N LEU A 305 -9.51 4.23 -13.56
CA LEU A 305 -8.77 3.25 -14.33
C LEU A 305 -9.57 2.70 -15.50
N SER A 306 -10.88 2.96 -15.58
CA SER A 306 -11.74 2.46 -16.66
C SER A 306 -11.15 2.79 -18.03
N ARG A 307 -10.71 4.04 -18.23
CA ARG A 307 -10.14 4.53 -19.49
C ARG A 307 -8.90 3.77 -19.90
N LEU A 308 -7.97 3.57 -18.97
CA LEU A 308 -6.71 2.88 -19.21
C LEU A 308 -6.93 1.38 -19.44
N VAL A 309 -7.74 0.75 -18.58
CA VAL A 309 -8.01 -0.68 -18.66
C VAL A 309 -8.83 -1.00 -19.91
N ALA A 310 -9.86 -0.22 -20.24
CA ALA A 310 -10.64 -0.37 -21.46
C ALA A 310 -9.75 -0.28 -22.71
N PHE A 311 -8.83 0.69 -22.73
CA PHE A 311 -7.89 0.85 -23.83
C PHE A 311 -7.00 -0.39 -23.99
N VAL A 312 -6.40 -0.88 -22.91
CA VAL A 312 -5.54 -2.07 -22.97
C VAL A 312 -6.36 -3.33 -23.30
N LEU A 313 -7.59 -3.45 -22.82
CA LEU A 313 -8.47 -4.59 -23.13
C LEU A 313 -8.98 -4.58 -24.57
N LEU A 314 -9.25 -3.40 -25.14
CA LEU A 314 -9.67 -3.26 -26.54
C LEU A 314 -8.63 -3.89 -27.46
N SER A 315 -7.33 -3.72 -27.16
CA SER A 315 -6.26 -4.32 -27.95
C SER A 315 -6.44 -5.84 -28.15
N GLN A 316 -6.92 -6.52 -27.12
CA GLN A 316 -7.17 -7.95 -27.16
C GLN A 316 -8.43 -8.29 -27.95
N TYR A 317 -9.47 -7.47 -27.86
CA TYR A 317 -10.71 -7.64 -28.61
C TYR A 317 -10.47 -7.61 -30.12
N VAL A 318 -9.75 -6.56 -30.54
CA VAL A 318 -9.38 -6.35 -31.95
C VAL A 318 -8.50 -7.50 -32.44
N HIS A 319 -7.51 -7.92 -31.65
CA HIS A 319 -6.63 -9.03 -32.04
C HIS A 319 -7.35 -10.39 -32.06
N ALA A 320 -8.33 -10.61 -31.18
CA ALA A 320 -9.06 -11.88 -31.09
C ALA A 320 -10.25 -11.97 -32.07
N GLY A 321 -10.56 -10.90 -32.82
CA GLY A 321 -11.71 -10.86 -33.72
C GLY A 321 -13.06 -11.07 -33.01
N LYS A 322 -13.12 -10.69 -31.72
CA LYS A 322 -14.30 -10.91 -30.87
C LYS A 322 -15.37 -9.86 -31.11
N SER A 323 -16.63 -10.23 -30.90
CA SER A 323 -17.79 -9.38 -31.19
C SER A 323 -18.22 -8.56 -29.98
N PRO A 324 -18.97 -7.45 -30.15
CA PRO A 324 -19.49 -6.65 -29.04
C PRO A 324 -20.34 -7.42 -28.00
N LYS A 325 -20.87 -8.61 -28.33
CA LYS A 325 -21.61 -9.46 -27.36
C LYS A 325 -20.71 -10.04 -26.26
N ASP A 326 -19.43 -10.22 -26.55
CA ASP A 326 -18.46 -10.75 -25.58
C ASP A 326 -18.17 -9.73 -24.45
N LEU A 327 -18.60 -8.45 -24.59
CA LEU A 327 -18.34 -7.36 -23.64
C LEU A 327 -19.10 -7.55 -22.33
N GLN A 328 -20.30 -8.16 -22.37
CA GLN A 328 -21.09 -8.47 -21.17
C GLN A 328 -20.38 -9.48 -20.26
N ASP A 329 -19.65 -10.44 -20.84
CA ASP A 329 -18.88 -11.43 -20.09
C ASP A 329 -17.68 -10.81 -19.36
N ILE A 330 -17.12 -9.70 -19.85
CA ILE A 330 -16.06 -8.98 -19.13
C ILE A 330 -16.61 -8.42 -17.83
N VAL A 331 -17.76 -7.76 -17.90
CA VAL A 331 -18.34 -7.07 -16.74
C VAL A 331 -18.87 -8.08 -15.73
N TYR A 332 -19.57 -9.12 -16.20
CA TYR A 332 -19.98 -10.22 -15.35
C TYR A 332 -18.79 -10.87 -14.63
N ARG A 333 -17.68 -11.14 -15.33
CA ARG A 333 -16.48 -11.69 -14.68
C ARG A 333 -15.86 -10.70 -13.71
N MET A 334 -15.77 -9.41 -14.06
CA MET A 334 -15.18 -8.40 -13.18
C MET A 334 -15.97 -8.26 -11.86
N GLU A 335 -17.29 -8.30 -11.90
CA GLU A 335 -18.15 -8.29 -10.70
C GLU A 335 -17.88 -9.47 -9.78
N ASN A 336 -17.65 -10.65 -10.35
CA ASN A 336 -17.47 -11.88 -9.59
C ASN A 336 -16.02 -12.11 -9.11
N THR A 337 -15.03 -11.74 -9.91
CA THR A 337 -13.61 -12.09 -9.66
C THR A 337 -12.72 -10.89 -9.34
N GLY A 338 -13.18 -9.65 -9.61
CA GLY A 338 -12.39 -8.43 -9.52
C GLY A 338 -11.41 -8.22 -10.68
N LEU A 339 -10.92 -6.98 -10.82
CA LEU A 339 -10.05 -6.57 -11.93
C LEU A 339 -8.76 -7.41 -12.05
N PRO A 340 -7.99 -7.67 -10.97
CA PRO A 340 -6.76 -8.45 -11.11
C PRO A 340 -6.97 -9.85 -11.70
N ASN A 341 -8.02 -10.55 -11.27
CA ASN A 341 -8.29 -11.89 -11.79
C ASN A 341 -8.81 -11.82 -13.22
N LEU A 342 -9.66 -10.84 -13.54
CA LEU A 342 -10.11 -10.59 -14.91
C LEU A 342 -8.94 -10.45 -15.90
N ILE A 343 -7.91 -9.66 -15.55
CA ILE A 343 -6.73 -9.46 -16.41
C ILE A 343 -5.88 -10.74 -16.49
N LEU A 344 -5.68 -11.44 -15.38
CA LEU A 344 -4.85 -12.66 -15.35
C LEU A 344 -5.54 -13.85 -16.04
N ASP A 345 -6.85 -13.85 -16.12
CA ASP A 345 -7.61 -14.91 -16.77
C ASP A 345 -7.68 -14.78 -18.29
N GLN A 346 -7.25 -13.64 -18.83
CA GLN A 346 -7.26 -13.39 -20.26
C GLN A 346 -6.09 -14.07 -20.97
N GLU A 347 -6.42 -14.72 -22.08
CA GLU A 347 -5.45 -15.22 -23.05
C GLU A 347 -5.11 -14.11 -24.05
N PHE A 348 -3.84 -14.04 -24.43
CA PHE A 348 -3.32 -13.16 -25.46
C PHE A 348 -2.59 -13.99 -26.52
N SER A 349 -3.06 -13.98 -27.76
CA SER A 349 -2.49 -14.77 -28.86
C SER A 349 -2.37 -16.28 -28.55
N GLY A 350 -3.32 -16.84 -27.78
CA GLY A 350 -3.32 -18.24 -27.35
C GLY A 350 -2.41 -18.54 -26.14
N TRP A 351 -1.87 -17.51 -25.49
CA TRP A 351 -1.01 -17.61 -24.32
C TRP A 351 -1.64 -16.96 -23.09
N LYS A 352 -1.49 -17.60 -21.94
CA LYS A 352 -1.92 -17.08 -20.64
C LYS A 352 -0.71 -16.84 -19.75
N ILE A 353 -0.65 -15.69 -19.10
CA ILE A 353 0.33 -15.43 -18.04
C ILE A 353 -0.28 -15.86 -16.71
N ILE A 354 0.41 -16.75 -16.00
CA ILE A 354 -0.08 -17.35 -14.75
C ILE A 354 0.98 -17.14 -13.67
N TYR A 355 0.54 -16.96 -12.43
CA TYR A 355 1.43 -17.09 -11.28
C TYR A 355 0.98 -18.23 -10.37
N LYS A 356 1.94 -18.92 -9.79
CA LYS A 356 1.71 -20.05 -8.88
C LYS A 356 2.49 -19.86 -7.60
N ARG A 357 1.83 -20.03 -6.46
CA ARG A 357 2.50 -20.14 -5.17
C ARG A 357 3.10 -21.53 -4.98
N LEU A 358 4.41 -21.61 -4.70
CA LEU A 358 5.15 -22.87 -4.55
C LEU A 358 5.19 -23.37 -3.10
N ALA A 359 4.07 -23.85 -2.55
CA ALA A 359 4.05 -24.43 -1.21
C ALA A 359 4.95 -25.70 -1.11
N PRO A 360 5.66 -25.94 0.01
CA PRO A 360 5.67 -25.18 1.27
C PRO A 360 6.65 -23.99 1.28
N PHE A 361 7.33 -23.72 0.17
CA PHE A 361 8.29 -22.63 0.08
C PHE A 361 7.58 -21.26 -0.02
N PRO A 362 8.14 -20.20 0.57
CA PRO A 362 7.59 -18.85 0.46
C PRO A 362 8.05 -18.24 -0.88
N MET A 363 7.64 -18.84 -1.99
CA MET A 363 8.02 -18.46 -3.36
C MET A 363 6.81 -18.39 -4.28
N PHE A 364 6.93 -17.56 -5.31
CA PHE A 364 5.98 -17.39 -6.39
C PHE A 364 6.68 -17.67 -7.70
N GLU A 365 6.05 -18.43 -8.58
CA GLU A 365 6.55 -18.74 -9.91
C GLU A 365 5.66 -18.07 -10.94
N ILE A 366 6.26 -17.35 -11.89
CA ILE A 366 5.57 -16.70 -12.99
C ILE A 366 5.81 -17.53 -14.24
N ARG A 367 4.73 -17.85 -14.94
CA ARG A 367 4.70 -18.75 -16.09
C ARG A 367 3.95 -18.12 -17.24
N VAL A 368 4.31 -18.55 -18.45
CA VAL A 368 3.57 -18.32 -19.68
C VAL A 368 3.15 -19.70 -20.19
N GLU A 369 1.85 -19.91 -20.36
CA GLU A 369 1.24 -21.21 -20.69
C GLU A 369 0.39 -21.10 -21.96
N SER A 370 0.45 -22.13 -22.81
CA SER A 370 -0.50 -22.38 -23.90
C SER A 370 -1.01 -23.82 -23.79
N THR A 371 -1.87 -24.24 -24.71
CA THR A 371 -2.45 -25.58 -24.74
C THR A 371 -1.41 -26.72 -24.66
N ASN A 372 -0.20 -26.53 -25.20
CA ASN A 372 0.81 -27.60 -25.32
C ASN A 372 2.16 -27.28 -24.65
N GLU A 373 2.34 -26.07 -24.12
CA GLU A 373 3.65 -25.60 -23.68
C GLU A 373 3.56 -24.70 -22.44
N LEU A 374 4.55 -24.85 -21.55
CA LEU A 374 4.67 -24.08 -20.32
C LEU A 374 6.11 -23.60 -20.13
N ILE A 375 6.28 -22.28 -19.97
CA ILE A 375 7.58 -21.63 -19.80
C ILE A 375 7.60 -20.91 -18.44
N VAL A 376 8.59 -21.22 -17.62
CA VAL A 376 8.85 -20.50 -16.37
C VAL A 376 9.68 -19.26 -16.67
N VAL A 377 9.12 -18.09 -16.39
CA VAL A 377 9.74 -16.80 -16.68
C VAL A 377 10.52 -16.26 -15.48
N ASP A 378 9.98 -16.45 -14.27
CA ASP A 378 10.62 -15.95 -13.04
C ASP A 378 10.22 -16.75 -11.79
N VAL A 379 11.08 -16.74 -10.78
CA VAL A 379 10.81 -17.27 -9.44
C VAL A 379 11.16 -16.19 -8.40
N ILE A 380 10.16 -15.77 -7.63
CA ILE A 380 10.23 -14.64 -6.71
C ILE A 380 10.06 -15.13 -5.28
N PHE A 381 11.02 -14.85 -4.41
CA PHE A 381 10.91 -15.13 -2.99
C PHE A 381 9.97 -14.13 -2.30
N ALA A 382 9.13 -14.57 -1.38
CA ALA A 382 8.23 -13.69 -0.65
C ALA A 382 8.94 -12.58 0.14
N ARG A 383 10.16 -12.84 0.65
CA ARG A 383 10.96 -11.80 1.30
C ARG A 383 11.36 -10.72 0.30
N GLU A 384 11.77 -11.13 -0.90
CA GLU A 384 12.17 -10.24 -1.97
C GLU A 384 10.98 -9.43 -2.49
N ALA A 385 9.83 -10.08 -2.70
CA ALA A 385 8.58 -9.43 -3.05
C ALA A 385 8.20 -8.29 -2.09
N ARG A 386 8.32 -8.51 -0.77
CA ARG A 386 8.08 -7.45 0.22
C ARG A 386 9.06 -6.29 0.13
N LEU A 387 10.33 -6.59 -0.17
CA LEU A 387 11.37 -5.58 -0.25
C LEU A 387 11.24 -4.73 -1.51
N LEU A 388 10.93 -5.37 -2.64
CA LEU A 388 10.71 -4.70 -3.91
C LEU A 388 9.39 -3.92 -3.91
N GLY A 389 8.37 -4.42 -3.21
CA GLY A 389 7.03 -3.84 -3.25
C GLY A 389 6.39 -3.96 -4.64
N ILE A 390 5.27 -3.27 -4.86
CA ILE A 390 4.55 -3.28 -6.12
C ILE A 390 5.40 -2.62 -7.22
N ASP A 391 6.05 -1.48 -6.94
CA ASP A 391 6.81 -0.74 -7.97
C ASP A 391 8.06 -1.50 -8.43
N GLY A 392 8.81 -2.09 -7.50
CA GLY A 392 9.98 -2.90 -7.84
C GLY A 392 9.59 -4.20 -8.55
N LEU A 393 8.50 -4.83 -8.12
CA LEU A 393 8.03 -6.09 -8.73
C LEU A 393 7.51 -5.87 -10.14
N ARG A 394 6.67 -4.86 -10.39
CA ARG A 394 6.12 -4.64 -11.74
C ARG A 394 7.23 -4.38 -12.77
N LYS A 395 8.28 -3.64 -12.39
CA LYS A 395 9.46 -3.40 -13.23
C LYS A 395 10.20 -4.70 -13.52
N ARG A 396 10.49 -5.50 -12.49
CA ARG A 396 11.15 -6.80 -12.64
C ARG A 396 10.35 -7.75 -13.54
N ILE A 397 9.05 -7.89 -13.28
CA ILE A 397 8.17 -8.80 -14.02
C ILE A 397 8.09 -8.37 -15.47
N TYR A 398 7.89 -7.07 -15.72
CA TYR A 398 7.88 -6.51 -17.07
C TYR A 398 9.20 -6.77 -17.80
N THR A 399 10.35 -6.51 -17.17
CA THR A 399 11.66 -6.81 -17.76
C THR A 399 11.79 -8.30 -18.10
N LYS A 400 11.42 -9.19 -17.18
CA LYS A 400 11.52 -10.65 -17.40
C LYS A 400 10.61 -11.16 -18.52
N LEU A 401 9.38 -10.66 -18.60
CA LEU A 401 8.45 -11.01 -19.67
C LEU A 401 8.89 -10.42 -21.01
N SER A 402 9.24 -9.13 -21.01
CA SER A 402 9.59 -8.42 -22.24
C SER A 402 10.92 -8.88 -22.81
N GLU A 403 11.91 -9.29 -22.03
CA GLU A 403 13.20 -9.78 -22.55
C GLU A 403 13.14 -11.24 -23.00
N ASN A 404 12.08 -11.97 -22.65
CA ASN A 404 11.94 -13.37 -23.02
C ASN A 404 11.62 -13.49 -24.54
N PRO A 405 12.50 -14.15 -25.33
CA PRO A 405 12.32 -14.25 -26.78
C PRO A 405 11.03 -14.96 -27.17
N ASP A 406 10.66 -16.01 -26.44
CA ASP A 406 9.43 -16.78 -26.69
C ASP A 406 8.21 -15.90 -26.44
N VAL A 407 8.18 -15.16 -25.33
CA VAL A 407 7.10 -14.21 -25.03
C VAL A 407 6.97 -13.20 -26.17
N ARG A 408 8.05 -12.53 -26.60
CA ARG A 408 7.99 -11.54 -27.70
C ARG A 408 7.53 -12.12 -29.03
N LEU A 409 8.06 -13.28 -29.41
CA LEU A 409 7.69 -13.95 -30.66
C LEU A 409 6.21 -14.28 -30.70
N ARG A 410 5.65 -14.67 -29.56
CA ARG A 410 4.31 -15.24 -29.42
C ARG A 410 3.23 -14.21 -29.09
N THR A 411 3.62 -13.00 -28.69
CA THR A 411 2.70 -11.94 -28.27
C THR A 411 2.67 -10.74 -29.26
N ARG A 412 2.97 -10.96 -30.54
CA ARG A 412 2.98 -9.90 -31.56
C ARG A 412 1.63 -9.14 -31.58
N GLY A 413 1.66 -7.80 -31.56
CA GLY A 413 0.48 -6.96 -31.59
C GLY A 413 0.81 -5.48 -31.36
N ILE A 414 -0.14 -4.59 -31.69
CA ILE A 414 0.04 -3.12 -31.66
C ILE A 414 0.24 -2.59 -30.22
N PHE A 415 -0.33 -3.26 -29.21
CA PHE A 415 -0.37 -2.81 -27.81
C PHE A 415 0.35 -3.77 -26.85
N LEU A 416 1.32 -4.53 -27.37
CA LEU A 416 2.01 -5.54 -26.59
C LEU A 416 2.67 -4.94 -25.34
N ASP A 417 3.30 -3.77 -25.48
CA ASP A 417 4.03 -3.15 -24.38
C ASP A 417 3.08 -2.69 -23.25
N GLU A 418 2.02 -1.95 -23.57
CA GLU A 418 1.01 -1.51 -22.61
C GLU A 418 0.33 -2.70 -21.91
N TRP A 419 0.06 -3.78 -22.67
CA TRP A 419 -0.48 -5.01 -22.11
C TRP A 419 0.50 -5.70 -21.14
N LEU A 420 1.77 -5.87 -21.53
CA LEU A 420 2.79 -6.45 -20.66
C LEU A 420 2.96 -5.64 -19.39
N ARG A 421 2.91 -4.30 -19.47
CA ARG A 421 2.97 -3.41 -18.30
C ARG A 421 1.73 -3.55 -17.41
N LEU A 422 0.53 -3.68 -18.00
CA LEU A 422 -0.71 -3.93 -17.28
C LEU A 422 -0.63 -5.24 -16.49
N VAL A 423 -0.34 -6.36 -17.16
CA VAL A 423 -0.25 -7.68 -16.52
C VAL A 423 0.85 -7.71 -15.47
N SER A 424 2.01 -7.10 -15.74
CA SER A 424 3.10 -7.01 -14.77
C SER A 424 2.71 -6.25 -13.51
N THR A 425 1.92 -5.18 -13.66
CA THR A 425 1.39 -4.41 -12.53
C THR A 425 0.39 -5.24 -11.72
N VAL A 426 -0.53 -5.94 -12.39
CA VAL A 426 -1.51 -6.82 -11.74
C VAL A 426 -0.83 -7.96 -10.97
N LEU A 427 0.15 -8.63 -11.58
CA LEU A 427 0.93 -9.67 -10.92
C LEU A 427 1.71 -9.14 -9.72
N ALA A 428 2.32 -7.96 -9.85
CA ALA A 428 3.04 -7.32 -8.76
C ALA A 428 2.13 -7.06 -7.56
N ILE A 429 0.91 -6.58 -7.79
CA ILE A 429 -0.09 -6.36 -6.73
C ILE A 429 -0.42 -7.69 -6.02
N LYS A 430 -0.75 -8.75 -6.76
CA LYS A 430 -1.06 -10.07 -6.18
C LYS A 430 0.10 -10.64 -5.38
N ILE A 431 1.29 -10.67 -5.98
CA ILE A 431 2.50 -11.23 -5.36
C ILE A 431 2.90 -10.41 -4.12
N ALA A 432 2.90 -9.08 -4.21
CA ALA A 432 3.20 -8.21 -3.08
C ALA A 432 2.20 -8.44 -1.94
N GLY A 433 0.90 -8.42 -2.24
CA GLY A 433 -0.17 -8.66 -1.28
C GLY A 433 -0.02 -9.99 -0.58
N GLU A 434 0.00 -11.09 -1.33
CA GLU A 434 0.15 -12.44 -0.76
C GLU A 434 1.43 -12.56 0.07
N SER A 435 2.53 -11.97 -0.39
CA SER A 435 3.81 -12.02 0.33
C SER A 435 3.71 -11.45 1.75
N MET A 436 2.85 -10.45 2.01
CA MET A 436 2.62 -9.87 3.35
C MET A 436 2.01 -10.89 4.32
N GLY A 437 1.10 -11.73 3.81
CA GLY A 437 0.41 -12.77 4.57
C GLY A 437 1.26 -14.02 4.83
N LEU A 438 2.30 -14.24 4.02
CA LEU A 438 3.16 -15.41 4.18
C LEU A 438 3.98 -15.35 5.48
N LYS A 439 3.67 -16.27 6.40
CA LYS A 439 4.56 -16.57 7.51
C LYS A 439 5.83 -17.19 6.94
N GLN A 440 6.99 -16.85 7.51
CA GLN A 440 8.17 -17.67 7.25
C GLN A 440 7.79 -19.09 7.67
N PRO A 441 8.04 -20.11 6.83
CA PRO A 441 7.87 -21.48 7.28
C PRO A 441 8.70 -21.62 8.57
N ARG A 442 8.04 -22.09 9.65
CA ARG A 442 8.79 -22.55 10.82
C ARG A 442 9.83 -23.52 10.25
N PRO A 443 11.11 -23.41 10.65
CA PRO A 443 12.11 -24.34 10.14
C PRO A 443 11.55 -25.75 10.33
N GLN A 444 11.24 -26.44 9.23
CA GLN A 444 10.79 -27.81 9.31
C GLN A 444 12.00 -28.58 9.82
N ALA A 445 11.94 -28.89 11.11
CA ALA A 445 12.94 -29.67 11.80
C ALA A 445 12.51 -31.12 11.62
N TYR A 446 13.03 -31.80 10.60
CA TYR A 446 12.71 -33.20 10.39
C TYR A 446 13.57 -34.06 11.32
N LEU A 447 12.96 -35.09 11.90
CA LEU A 447 13.64 -36.03 12.78
C LEU A 447 14.59 -36.86 11.93
N LEU A 448 15.89 -36.71 12.17
CA LEU A 448 16.93 -37.58 11.60
C LEU A 448 17.00 -38.90 12.37
N LYS A 449 16.92 -38.81 13.70
CA LYS A 449 16.93 -39.97 14.60
C LYS A 449 16.33 -39.64 15.94
N GLU A 450 15.67 -40.63 16.51
CA GLU A 450 15.32 -40.69 17.92
C GLU A 450 16.04 -41.88 18.55
N ILE A 451 16.81 -41.62 19.61
CA ILE A 451 17.52 -42.62 20.41
C ILE A 451 16.88 -42.62 21.79
N LYS A 452 16.20 -43.70 22.15
CA LYS A 452 15.57 -43.89 23.46
C LYS A 452 16.43 -44.84 24.29
N ILE A 453 16.90 -44.38 25.45
CA ILE A 453 17.69 -45.17 26.40
C ILE A 453 17.18 -44.87 27.80
N ASP A 454 16.66 -45.89 28.49
CA ASP A 454 16.00 -45.76 29.79
C ASP A 454 14.97 -44.59 29.80
N ASN A 455 15.17 -43.60 30.66
CA ASN A 455 14.34 -42.39 30.80
C ASN A 455 14.82 -41.21 29.92
N TRP A 456 15.75 -41.45 28.99
CA TRP A 456 16.35 -40.43 28.14
C TRP A 456 15.96 -40.58 26.68
N ASN A 457 15.57 -39.46 26.08
CA ASN A 457 15.20 -39.37 24.68
C ASN A 457 16.07 -38.33 23.97
N ILE A 458 16.99 -38.81 23.14
CA ILE A 458 17.88 -37.96 22.34
C ILE A 458 17.35 -37.89 20.91
N LYS A 459 17.04 -36.67 20.44
CA LYS A 459 16.55 -36.43 19.07
C LYS A 459 17.55 -35.61 18.29
N LEU A 460 17.97 -36.13 17.15
CA LEU A 460 18.65 -35.37 16.11
C LEU A 460 17.59 -34.85 15.14
N ARG A 461 17.57 -33.54 14.92
CA ARG A 461 16.68 -32.92 13.93
C ARG A 461 17.48 -32.10 12.94
N MET A 462 17.21 -32.26 11.65
CA MET A 462 17.82 -31.39 10.66
C MET A 462 16.96 -30.15 10.42
N ILE A 463 17.60 -28.99 10.39
CA ILE A 463 16.97 -27.70 10.23
C ILE A 463 17.42 -27.09 8.91
N ARG A 464 16.47 -26.88 7.98
CA ARG A 464 16.68 -26.22 6.67
C ARG A 464 17.79 -26.85 5.80
N ASN A 465 18.07 -28.15 5.94
CA ASN A 465 19.19 -28.85 5.29
C ASN A 465 20.56 -28.19 5.53
N ARG A 466 20.68 -27.38 6.60
CA ARG A 466 21.87 -26.57 6.88
C ARG A 466 22.41 -26.76 8.29
N LYS A 467 21.60 -27.29 9.22
CA LYS A 467 22.00 -27.52 10.60
C LYS A 467 21.46 -28.84 11.12
N ILE A 468 22.20 -29.48 12.03
CA ILE A 468 21.74 -30.59 12.85
C ILE A 468 21.60 -30.08 14.28
N ALA A 469 20.39 -30.17 14.83
CA ALA A 469 20.05 -29.81 16.20
C ALA A 469 19.88 -31.06 17.06
N VAL A 470 20.43 -31.01 18.28
CA VAL A 470 20.37 -32.11 19.25
C VAL A 470 19.43 -31.72 20.38
N TYR A 471 18.45 -32.57 20.66
CA TYR A 471 17.50 -32.41 21.76
C TYR A 471 17.65 -33.57 22.75
N ILE A 472 17.48 -33.28 24.04
CA ILE A 472 17.40 -34.28 25.11
C ILE A 472 16.11 -34.03 25.88
N ASN A 473 15.25 -35.04 26.04
CA ASN A 473 13.97 -34.95 26.75
C ASN A 473 13.16 -33.69 26.34
N HIS A 474 13.10 -33.45 25.02
CA HIS A 474 12.43 -32.30 24.39
C HIS A 474 13.11 -30.93 24.52
N ARG A 475 14.21 -30.79 25.26
CA ARG A 475 14.98 -29.55 25.37
C ARG A 475 16.06 -29.48 24.28
N LEU A 476 16.15 -28.36 23.57
CA LEU A 476 17.26 -28.10 22.64
C LEU A 476 18.54 -27.91 23.44
N ILE A 477 19.54 -28.72 23.11
CA ILE A 477 20.83 -28.71 23.78
C ILE A 477 21.88 -27.95 22.95
N GLY A 478 21.74 -27.98 21.62
CA GLY A 478 22.53 -27.15 20.71
C GLY A 478 22.35 -27.55 19.25
N ALA A 479 22.94 -26.79 18.33
CA ALA A 479 22.88 -27.08 16.90
C ALA A 479 24.20 -26.76 16.19
N SER A 480 24.60 -27.62 15.26
CA SER A 480 25.79 -27.45 14.41
C SER A 480 25.38 -27.21 12.96
N LEU A 481 26.17 -26.42 12.23
CA LEU A 481 26.07 -26.31 10.76
C LEU A 481 26.47 -27.63 10.09
N ILE A 482 25.84 -27.92 8.96
CA ILE A 482 26.27 -28.97 8.03
C ILE A 482 27.35 -28.36 7.14
N TYR A 483 28.51 -28.99 7.11
CA TYR A 483 29.65 -28.65 6.29
C TYR A 483 29.74 -29.62 5.10
N PRO A 484 30.30 -29.19 3.96
CA PRO A 484 30.53 -30.06 2.80
C PRO A 484 31.35 -31.31 3.14
N ASN A 485 32.26 -31.18 4.12
CA ASN A 485 32.95 -32.32 4.70
C ASN A 485 32.06 -32.94 5.81
N SER A 486 31.52 -34.13 5.54
CA SER A 486 30.69 -34.90 6.48
C SER A 486 31.42 -35.19 7.79
N GLU A 487 32.74 -35.36 7.78
CA GLU A 487 33.56 -35.60 8.97
C GLU A 487 33.63 -34.37 9.89
N LYS A 488 33.70 -33.17 9.31
CA LYS A 488 33.67 -31.91 10.09
C LYS A 488 32.30 -31.66 10.72
N THR A 489 31.23 -32.06 10.02
CA THR A 489 29.87 -32.03 10.57
C THR A 489 29.74 -33.01 11.73
N LEU A 490 30.22 -34.24 11.53
CA LEU A 490 30.21 -35.31 12.51
C LEU A 490 30.94 -34.89 13.79
N GLN A 491 32.20 -34.45 13.68
CA GLN A 491 33.01 -34.04 14.82
C GLN A 491 32.35 -32.94 15.67
N LYS A 492 31.70 -31.96 15.03
CA LYS A 492 30.98 -30.90 15.76
C LYS A 492 29.71 -31.38 16.44
N VAL A 493 28.96 -32.30 15.82
CA VAL A 493 27.77 -32.89 16.45
C VAL A 493 28.18 -33.81 17.61
N GLU A 494 29.24 -34.61 17.46
CA GLU A 494 29.79 -35.43 18.54
C GLU A 494 30.24 -34.59 19.72
N ASN A 495 30.98 -33.50 19.47
CA ASN A 495 31.39 -32.58 20.54
C ASN A 495 30.20 -31.96 21.25
N LEU A 496 29.12 -31.66 20.53
CA LEU A 496 27.89 -31.13 21.12
C LEU A 496 27.22 -32.15 22.05
N ILE A 497 27.17 -33.42 21.64
CA ILE A 497 26.67 -34.52 22.48
C ILE A 497 27.59 -34.74 23.68
N LYS A 498 28.91 -34.82 23.48
CA LYS A 498 29.92 -35.00 24.53
C LYS A 498 29.97 -33.85 25.52
N ASN A 499 29.61 -32.63 25.14
CA ASN A 499 29.66 -31.50 26.08
C ASN A 499 28.35 -31.33 26.82
N SER A 500 27.23 -31.65 26.17
CA SER A 500 25.94 -31.17 26.64
C SER A 500 24.97 -32.28 27.06
N THR A 501 25.37 -33.54 26.95
CA THR A 501 24.66 -34.68 27.55
C THR A 501 24.89 -34.74 29.07
N PRO A 502 23.89 -35.11 29.90
CA PRO A 502 24.07 -35.29 31.34
C PRO A 502 25.12 -36.33 31.70
N LYS A 503 25.80 -36.16 32.85
CA LYS A 503 26.92 -37.00 33.30
C LYS A 503 26.53 -38.48 33.41
N GLU A 504 25.35 -38.76 33.96
CA GLU A 504 24.78 -40.11 34.13
C GLU A 504 24.62 -40.86 32.80
N VAL A 505 24.23 -40.15 31.73
CA VAL A 505 24.08 -40.72 30.38
C VAL A 505 25.44 -40.88 29.71
N LYS A 506 26.38 -39.96 29.96
CA LYS A 506 27.73 -40.03 29.40
C LYS A 506 28.50 -41.25 29.87
N GLU A 507 28.44 -41.54 31.16
CA GLU A 507 29.22 -42.64 31.76
C GLU A 507 28.75 -44.03 31.29
N ARG A 508 27.47 -44.17 30.92
CA ARG A 508 26.89 -45.47 30.55
C ARG A 508 26.63 -45.66 29.06
N TYR A 509 26.33 -44.59 28.33
CA TYR A 509 25.73 -44.71 27.00
C TYR A 509 26.38 -43.82 25.92
N LEU A 510 27.43 -43.06 26.25
CA LEU A 510 28.03 -42.12 25.30
C LEU A 510 28.50 -42.79 24.02
N ASP A 511 29.21 -43.91 24.13
CA ASP A 511 29.75 -44.61 22.96
C ASP A 511 28.64 -45.15 22.06
N THR A 512 27.58 -45.71 22.66
CA THR A 512 26.38 -46.17 21.95
C THR A 512 25.68 -45.03 21.21
N ILE A 513 25.54 -43.86 21.85
CA ILE A 513 24.91 -42.68 21.25
C ILE A 513 25.76 -42.17 20.09
N ILE A 514 27.07 -42.02 20.29
CA ILE A 514 27.99 -41.52 19.27
C ILE A 514 28.03 -42.47 18.07
N GLN A 515 28.04 -43.78 18.29
CA GLN A 515 28.04 -44.76 17.20
C GLN A 515 26.76 -44.65 16.34
N GLN A 516 25.58 -44.56 16.96
CA GLN A 516 24.33 -44.39 16.21
C GLN A 516 24.26 -43.03 15.48
N VAL A 517 24.83 -41.97 16.06
CA VAL A 517 24.93 -40.65 15.41
C VAL A 517 25.86 -40.72 14.19
N ARG A 518 26.99 -41.43 14.29
CA ARG A 518 27.95 -41.64 13.20
C ARG A 518 27.32 -42.31 12.01
N GLU A 519 26.63 -43.42 12.24
CA GLU A 519 25.97 -44.19 11.17
C GLU A 519 24.97 -43.33 10.40
N ILE A 520 24.21 -42.50 11.10
CA ILE A 520 23.15 -41.71 10.48
C ILE A 520 23.70 -40.50 9.74
N ILE A 521 24.67 -39.80 10.33
CA ILE A 521 25.33 -38.68 9.65
C ILE A 521 26.10 -39.17 8.43
N LYS A 522 26.74 -40.34 8.47
CA LYS A 522 27.34 -40.91 7.26
C LYS A 522 26.26 -41.25 6.23
N THR A 523 25.27 -42.07 6.60
CA THR A 523 24.23 -42.55 5.68
C THR A 523 23.39 -41.43 5.05
N GLN A 524 23.04 -40.37 5.79
CA GLN A 524 22.16 -39.29 5.31
C GLN A 524 22.89 -38.16 4.59
N LEU A 525 24.22 -38.08 4.73
CA LEU A 525 25.01 -36.90 4.34
C LEU A 525 26.10 -37.25 3.31
N THR A 526 26.33 -38.54 3.04
CA THR A 526 27.07 -39.03 1.85
C THR A 526 26.16 -39.49 0.71
N SER A 527 24.84 -39.56 0.93
CA SER A 527 23.85 -40.03 -0.06
C SER A 527 23.14 -38.89 -0.82
N ASN A 528 23.67 -37.67 -0.78
CA ASN A 528 23.16 -36.49 -1.47
C ASN A 528 24.27 -35.79 -2.25
#